data_AF-A0A7W1BIA0-F1
#
_entry.id   AF-A0A7W1BIA0-F1
#
_cell.length_a   1.000
_cell.length_b   1.000
_cell.length_c   1.000
_cell.angle_alpha   90.00
_cell.angle_beta   90.00
_cell.angle_gamma   90.00
#
_symmetry.space_group_name_H-M   'P 1'
#
loop_
_entity.id
_entity.type
_entity.pdbx_description
1 polymer ?
#
loop_
_entity_poly.entity_id
_entity_poly.type
_entity_poly.pdbx_seq_one_letter_code
_entity_poly.pdbx_strand_id
1 'polypeptide(L)' 'WSETLRNITALQYLAMPRLPALAEVAWSPQSAREWESFRVRIAAHAPRWNYLGVNYYRSPQIPW' A
#
# COMPACT_ATOMS: atom_id res chain seq x y z
N TRP A 1 11.86 3.73 10.89
CA TRP A 1 13.12 4.29 10.38
C TRP A 1 12.81 5.54 9.58
N SER A 2 13.56 6.61 9.82
CA SER A 2 13.34 7.94 9.23
C SER A 2 14.63 8.60 8.71
N GLU A 3 15.73 7.85 8.68
CA GLU A 3 17.07 8.29 8.28
C GLU A 3 17.09 8.92 6.87
N THR A 4 16.21 8.46 5.97
CA THR A 4 16.07 8.97 4.59
C THR A 4 14.78 9.79 4.36
N LEU A 5 13.92 9.94 5.37
CA LEU A 5 12.63 10.62 5.23
C LEU A 5 12.81 12.14 5.42
N ARG A 6 12.58 12.89 4.35
CA ARG A 6 12.73 14.36 4.35
C ARG A 6 11.42 15.14 4.40
N ASN A 7 10.30 14.49 4.11
CA ASN A 7 8.96 15.08 4.15
C ASN A 7 7.87 13.98 4.14
N ILE A 8 6.61 14.41 4.23
CA ILE A 8 5.45 13.50 4.22
C ILE A 8 5.32 12.73 2.90
N THR A 9 5.66 13.34 1.77
CA THR A 9 5.59 12.71 0.45
C THR A 9 6.57 11.54 0.31
N ALA A 10 7.77 11.66 0.89
CA ALA A 10 8.75 10.58 0.99
C ALA A 10 8.28 9.47 1.93
N LEU A 11 7.65 9.83 3.06
CA LEU A 11 7.04 8.85 3.97
C LEU A 11 5.96 8.04 3.26
N GLN A 12 5.03 8.72 2.57
CA GLN A 12 3.95 8.06 1.85
C GLN A 12 4.48 7.12 0.76
N TYR A 13 5.50 7.55 -0.01
CA TYR A 13 6.12 6.72 -1.03
C TYR A 13 6.72 5.42 -0.49
N LEU A 14 7.36 5.47 0.68
CA LEU A 14 7.94 4.28 1.31
C LEU A 14 6.87 3.45 2.05
N ALA A 15 5.87 4.08 2.63
CA ALA A 15 4.83 3.38 3.38
C ALA A 15 3.83 2.68 2.45
N MET A 16 3.38 3.34 1.38
CA MET A 16 2.36 2.83 0.48
C MET A 16 3.00 2.09 -0.71
N PRO A 17 2.51 0.87 -1.05
CA PRO A 17 1.26 0.24 -0.59
C PRO A 17 1.42 -0.79 0.54
N ARG A 18 2.59 -0.86 1.16
CA ARG A 18 2.91 -1.89 2.17
C ARG A 18 2.17 -1.69 3.49
N LEU A 19 1.83 -0.45 3.83
CA LEU A 19 1.10 -0.13 5.06
C LEU A 19 -0.29 -0.82 5.11
N PRO A 20 -1.13 -0.77 4.06
CA PRO A 20 -2.34 -1.59 3.97
C PRO A 20 -2.10 -3.10 4.06
N ALA A 21 -0.99 -3.62 3.50
CA ALA A 21 -0.66 -5.04 3.62
C ALA A 21 -0.40 -5.44 5.09
N LEU A 22 0.30 -4.58 5.83
CA LEU A 22 0.49 -4.77 7.27
C LEU A 22 -0.83 -4.71 8.04
N ALA A 23 -1.73 -3.78 7.68
CA ALA A 23 -3.05 -3.69 8.28
C ALA A 23 -3.88 -4.97 8.06
N GLU A 24 -3.79 -5.58 6.87
CA GLU A 24 -4.44 -6.86 6.58
C GLU A 24 -3.90 -8.00 7.45
N VAL A 25 -2.58 -8.06 7.66
CA VAL A 25 -1.95 -9.03 8.57
C VAL A 25 -2.34 -8.78 10.02
N ALA A 26 -2.57 -7.52 10.41
CA ALA A 26 -2.99 -7.20 11.77
C ALA A 26 -4.46 -7.51 12.04
N TRP A 27 -5.34 -7.38 11.03
CA TRP A 27 -6.79 -7.39 11.22
C TRP A 27 -7.50 -8.64 10.68
N SER A 28 -7.12 -9.13 9.49
CA SER A 28 -7.86 -10.17 8.79
C SER A 28 -7.50 -11.56 9.32
N PRO A 29 -8.43 -12.54 9.35
CA PRO A 29 -8.09 -13.93 9.68
C PRO A 29 -7.02 -14.49 8.74
N GLN A 30 -6.15 -15.37 9.25
CA GLN A 30 -5.07 -16.00 8.46
C GLN A 30 -5.61 -16.68 7.19
N SER A 31 -6.77 -17.33 7.27
CA SER A 31 -7.41 -18.03 6.15
C SER A 31 -7.86 -17.10 5.01
N ALA A 32 -7.98 -15.79 5.26
CA ALA A 32 -8.38 -14.80 4.27
C ALA A 32 -7.17 -14.08 3.62
N ARG A 33 -5.94 -14.36 4.05
CA ARG A 33 -4.72 -13.69 3.58
C ARG A 33 -4.13 -14.45 2.40
N GLU A 34 -4.51 -14.06 1.20
CA GLU A 34 -4.02 -14.65 -0.06
C GLU A 34 -3.48 -13.53 -0.97
N TRP A 35 -2.29 -13.73 -1.52
CA TRP A 35 -1.53 -12.71 -2.24
C TRP A 35 -2.18 -12.30 -3.58
N GLU A 36 -2.64 -13.26 -4.38
CA GLU A 36 -3.26 -12.98 -5.68
C GLU A 36 -4.56 -12.17 -5.51
N SER A 37 -5.36 -12.46 -4.49
CA SER A 37 -6.52 -11.69 -4.09
C SER A 37 -6.12 -10.31 -3.57
N PHE A 38 -5.12 -10.23 -2.69
CA PHE A 38 -4.66 -8.96 -2.11
C PHE A 38 -4.16 -7.99 -3.18
N ARG A 39 -3.35 -8.43 -4.14
CA ARG A 39 -2.78 -7.53 -5.15
C ARG A 39 -3.84 -6.90 -6.05
N VAL A 40 -4.95 -7.57 -6.31
CA VAL A 40 -6.09 -7.01 -7.04
C VAL A 40 -6.85 -6.01 -6.16
N ARG A 41 -7.11 -6.36 -4.90
CA ARG A 41 -7.81 -5.46 -3.96
C ARG A 41 -7.03 -4.18 -3.68
N ILE A 42 -5.70 -4.27 -3.51
CA ILE A 42 -4.88 -3.09 -3.24
C ILE A 42 -4.78 -2.19 -4.47
N ALA A 43 -4.79 -2.75 -5.69
CA ALA A 43 -4.86 -1.96 -6.93
C ALA A 43 -6.12 -1.09 -6.98
N ALA A 44 -7.26 -1.62 -6.53
CA ALA A 44 -8.52 -0.87 -6.50
C ALA A 44 -8.49 0.39 -5.59
N HIS A 45 -7.49 0.54 -4.70
CA HIS A 45 -7.31 1.77 -3.93
C HIS A 45 -6.63 2.90 -4.70
N ALA A 46 -5.97 2.62 -5.84
CA ALA A 46 -5.21 3.60 -6.61
C ALA A 46 -6.01 4.85 -7.00
N PRO A 47 -7.27 4.75 -7.52
CA PRO A 47 -8.06 5.94 -7.84
C PRO A 47 -8.28 6.85 -6.64
N ARG A 48 -8.54 6.27 -5.45
CA ARG A 48 -8.75 7.03 -4.21
C ARG A 48 -7.45 7.70 -3.74
N TRP A 49 -6.32 7.00 -3.81
CA TRP A 49 -5.02 7.60 -3.45
C TRP A 49 -4.64 8.74 -4.38
N ASN A 50 -4.88 8.60 -5.69
CA ASN A 50 -4.67 9.65 -6.68
C ASN A 50 -5.54 10.88 -6.37
N TYR A 51 -6.83 10.67 -6.08
CA TYR A 51 -7.75 11.75 -5.70
C TYR A 51 -7.30 12.49 -4.42
N LEU A 52 -6.79 11.76 -3.43
CA LEU A 52 -6.30 12.32 -2.17
C LEU A 52 -4.88 12.89 -2.25
N GLY A 53 -4.21 12.80 -3.40
CA GLY A 53 -2.81 13.21 -3.55
C GLY A 53 -1.83 12.39 -2.70
N VAL A 54 -2.18 11.15 -2.35
CA VAL A 54 -1.29 10.24 -1.60
C VAL A 54 -0.21 9.73 -2.54
N ASN A 55 1.06 9.98 -2.21
CA ASN A 55 2.17 9.42 -2.97
C ASN A 55 2.39 7.94 -2.61
N TYR A 56 2.62 7.08 -3.60
CA TYR A 56 2.86 5.66 -3.37
C TYR A 56 3.73 5.06 -4.46
N TYR A 57 4.51 4.04 -4.10
CA TYR A 57 5.30 3.31 -5.08
C TYR A 57 4.42 2.38 -5.91
N ARG A 58 4.36 2.62 -7.23
CA ARG A 58 3.66 1.75 -8.19
C ARG A 58 4.50 0.49 -8.48
N SER A 59 4.44 -0.46 -7.56
CA SER A 59 5.15 -1.75 -7.71
C SER A 59 4.68 -2.49 -8.98
N PRO A 60 5.60 -3.05 -9.80
CA PRO A 60 5.25 -3.85 -10.98
C PRO A 60 4.57 -5.18 -10.66
N GLN A 61 4.56 -5.58 -9.38
CA GLN A 61 3.89 -6.81 -8.92
C GLN A 61 2.37 -6.63 -8.76
N ILE A 62 1.89 -5.38 -8.74
CA ILE A 62 0.48 -5.03 -8.54
C ILE A 62 -0.12 -4.52 -9.86
N PRO A 63 -1.30 -5.02 -10.27
CA PRO A 63 -1.98 -4.58 -11.48
C PRO A 63 -2.78 -3.27 -11.23
N TRP A 64 -2.08 -2.15 -11.07
CA TRP A 64 -2.64 -0.83 -10.73
C TRP A 64 -3.70 -0.28 -11.68
#